data_AF-A0A931VKB4-F1
#
_entry.id   AF-A0A931VKB4-F1
#
_cell.length_a   1.000
_cell.length_b   1.000
_cell.length_c   1.000
_cell.angle_alpha   90.00
_cell.angle_beta   90.00
_cell.angle_gamma   90.00
#
_symmetry.space_group_name_H-M   'P 1'
#
loop_
_entity.id
_entity.type
_entity.pdbx_description
1 polymer ?
#
loop_
_entity_poly.entity_id
_entity_poly.type
_entity_poly.pdbx_seq_one_letter_code
_entity_poly.pdbx_strand_id
1 'polypeptide(L)'
;MIQDIRLHGQVDSDIEYYATIAGKEIKNLYFFEQQKGNAFSGLRLFSPSNELLIDQQRLNYKGNGGSFCEYMFGVNLPLKDMIRKEVVNRLVLNGTHYRKETDSLVFSDRTGGSERLVEMFRNGNAICNYYFFIQMNHPSTPKDQQEHLLKVLGKMIKRTPHVIEQNDLALISEFFSYLNAPDSTIYLIKFIHRKNQEYYQFYKDLYAEKKLLTVHDQATLDELAKINQIEKYQQERTKIDVIYKHPDNKRLIDEYKDILVDLSSSLDLSQSKLAKLNRLRTLSVRNNIPLELFIALDELFLKGKSIETSREPSYLATTREILEGLFLKDQNVKTLISNEDLILLIKAKQQSLEKRDYSFDGLLLDMGRLCDEHAQNGNNPNIMERFGYIITFFDRYDSTYNFLNQLVFMEGNPVTEKMLRTIYGNKKVFDSLDPKIFKEIFIDSILQDKYLTSYGKKKIYLVFNGIKEVENGNLGLNDIVKQIDEINQDALLYKTAHFHLKKMMKTFYIEIKSKNELENIRIDLSKELLNKGLIKAEMTPLLFDKIIADIRKEATYIFEILPIVLSLNESNSREKFLKESGLDRYYVEELEREYFEAKGLDLNLLEKIQKPND
;
A
#
# COMPACT_ATOMS: atom_id res chain seq x y z
N MET A 1 -20.68 -41.21 -37.05
CA MET A 1 -19.98 -39.95 -37.36
C MET A 1 -20.94 -38.82 -37.07
N ILE A 2 -20.56 -37.88 -36.22
CA ILE A 2 -21.35 -36.67 -35.96
C ILE A 2 -21.21 -35.77 -37.18
N GLN A 3 -22.32 -35.24 -37.68
CA GLN A 3 -22.36 -34.25 -38.76
C GLN A 3 -22.78 -32.90 -38.15
N ASP A 4 -22.52 -31.79 -38.85
CA ASP A 4 -23.05 -30.48 -38.50
C ASP A 4 -23.60 -29.75 -39.73
N ILE A 5 -24.66 -28.98 -39.50
CA ILE A 5 -25.22 -28.02 -40.46
C ILE A 5 -25.05 -26.63 -39.86
N ARG A 6 -24.53 -25.69 -40.66
CA ARG A 6 -24.37 -24.30 -40.26
C ARG A 6 -25.19 -23.39 -41.15
N LEU A 7 -26.00 -22.56 -40.52
CA LEU A 7 -26.76 -21.50 -41.14
C LEU A 7 -26.20 -20.18 -40.62
N HIS A 8 -25.85 -19.30 -41.55
CA HIS A 8 -25.44 -17.93 -41.24
C HIS A 8 -26.47 -16.98 -41.84
N GLY A 9 -26.91 -16.01 -41.05
CA GLY A 9 -27.77 -14.94 -41.53
C GLY A 9 -27.62 -13.66 -40.71
N GLN A 10 -28.27 -12.62 -41.19
CA GLN A 10 -28.37 -11.32 -40.53
C GLN A 10 -29.81 -11.09 -40.12
N VAL A 11 -30.01 -10.62 -38.87
CA VAL A 11 -31.33 -10.18 -38.42
C VAL A 11 -31.60 -8.77 -38.94
N ASP A 12 -30.62 -7.89 -38.79
CA ASP A 12 -30.61 -6.52 -39.28
C ASP A 12 -29.17 -6.09 -39.65
N SER A 13 -28.93 -4.79 -39.83
CA SER A 13 -27.59 -4.26 -40.15
C SER A 13 -26.57 -4.45 -39.03
N ASP A 14 -27.02 -4.71 -37.81
CA ASP A 14 -26.24 -4.61 -36.58
C ASP A 14 -25.97 -6.00 -35.97
N ILE A 15 -26.87 -6.96 -36.22
CA ILE A 15 -26.89 -8.27 -35.57
C ILE A 15 -26.80 -9.41 -36.60
N GLU A 16 -25.76 -10.23 -36.45
CA GLU A 16 -25.57 -11.50 -37.14
C GLU A 16 -25.96 -12.69 -36.26
N TYR A 17 -26.41 -13.77 -36.88
CA TYR A 17 -26.62 -15.04 -36.20
C TYR A 17 -25.95 -16.21 -36.93
N TYR A 18 -25.41 -17.14 -36.16
CA TYR A 18 -24.82 -18.39 -36.62
C TYR A 18 -25.53 -19.54 -35.90
N ALA A 19 -26.33 -20.31 -36.63
CA ALA A 19 -27.02 -21.48 -36.09
C ALA A 19 -26.28 -22.75 -36.54
N THR A 20 -25.78 -23.51 -35.58
CA THR A 20 -25.14 -24.80 -35.79
C THR A 20 -26.02 -25.91 -35.22
N ILE A 21 -26.38 -26.87 -36.07
CA ILE A 21 -27.15 -28.06 -35.71
C ILE A 21 -26.22 -29.25 -35.83
N ALA A 22 -25.97 -29.98 -34.74
CA ALA A 22 -25.02 -31.09 -34.69
C ALA A 22 -25.65 -32.37 -34.10
N GLY A 23 -25.29 -33.54 -34.62
CA GLY A 23 -26.00 -34.80 -34.35
C GLY A 23 -25.66 -35.92 -35.33
N LYS A 24 -26.20 -37.11 -35.07
CA LYS A 24 -26.07 -38.29 -35.96
C LYS A 24 -27.20 -38.26 -37.00
N GLU A 25 -26.87 -38.55 -38.26
CA GLU A 25 -27.85 -38.58 -39.37
C GLU A 25 -28.70 -37.30 -39.52
N ILE A 26 -28.09 -36.13 -39.26
CA ILE A 26 -28.79 -34.84 -39.25
C ILE A 26 -29.61 -34.58 -40.48
N LYS A 27 -29.17 -35.02 -41.68
CA LYS A 27 -29.87 -34.77 -42.95
C LYS A 27 -31.36 -35.15 -42.92
N ASN A 28 -31.78 -36.03 -42.01
CA ASN A 28 -33.16 -36.49 -41.86
C ASN A 28 -33.87 -35.97 -40.58
N LEU A 29 -33.19 -35.23 -39.70
CA LEU A 29 -33.63 -34.97 -38.31
C LEU A 29 -33.60 -33.48 -37.90
N TYR A 30 -33.24 -32.57 -38.80
CA TYR A 30 -33.25 -31.13 -38.55
C TYR A 30 -34.49 -30.46 -39.16
N PHE A 31 -35.12 -29.59 -38.38
CA PHE A 31 -36.26 -28.80 -38.84
C PHE A 31 -35.94 -27.32 -38.68
N PHE A 32 -35.95 -26.61 -39.81
CA PHE A 32 -35.92 -25.16 -39.84
C PHE A 32 -36.89 -24.64 -40.88
N GLU A 33 -37.45 -23.46 -40.62
CA GLU A 33 -38.34 -22.77 -41.54
C GLU A 33 -37.83 -21.34 -41.69
N GLN A 34 -37.60 -20.92 -42.94
CA GLN A 34 -37.25 -19.54 -43.28
C GLN A 34 -38.44 -18.93 -44.02
N GLN A 35 -39.24 -18.10 -43.35
CA GLN A 35 -40.34 -17.41 -44.00
C GLN A 35 -39.87 -16.06 -44.56
N LYS A 36 -40.23 -15.81 -45.82
CA LYS A 36 -40.18 -14.49 -46.45
C LYS A 36 -41.62 -14.11 -46.82
N GLY A 37 -42.28 -13.28 -46.01
CA GLY A 37 -43.64 -12.83 -46.27
C GLY A 37 -44.07 -11.64 -45.40
N ASN A 38 -45.27 -11.10 -45.64
CA ASN A 38 -45.78 -9.86 -45.04
C ASN A 38 -46.10 -9.96 -43.53
N ALA A 39 -46.07 -11.14 -42.91
CA ALA A 39 -46.39 -11.34 -41.49
C ALA A 39 -45.18 -11.71 -40.61
N PHE A 40 -44.14 -12.32 -41.18
CA PHE A 40 -42.91 -12.72 -40.47
C PHE A 40 -41.73 -12.84 -41.45
N SER A 41 -40.61 -12.24 -41.10
CA SER A 41 -39.33 -12.33 -41.81
C SER A 41 -38.29 -12.84 -40.81
N GLY A 42 -38.06 -14.15 -40.77
CA GLY A 42 -37.20 -14.71 -39.73
C GLY A 42 -36.88 -16.19 -39.88
N LEU A 43 -36.06 -16.69 -38.95
CA LEU A 43 -35.63 -18.09 -38.87
C LEU A 43 -36.33 -18.77 -37.71
N ARG A 44 -36.98 -19.91 -37.98
CA ARG A 44 -37.55 -20.78 -36.97
C ARG A 44 -36.78 -22.10 -36.93
N LEU A 45 -36.27 -22.47 -35.77
CA LEU A 45 -35.63 -23.76 -35.49
C LEU A 45 -36.50 -24.52 -34.50
N PHE A 46 -36.83 -25.78 -34.79
CA PHE A 46 -37.70 -26.54 -33.91
C PHE A 46 -37.36 -28.03 -33.87
N SER A 47 -37.79 -28.66 -32.79
CA SER A 47 -37.77 -30.11 -32.56
C SER A 47 -38.90 -30.44 -31.57
N PRO A 48 -39.27 -31.71 -31.36
CA PRO A 48 -40.28 -32.06 -30.36
C PRO A 48 -40.03 -31.38 -29.00
N SER A 49 -41.02 -30.63 -28.53
CA SER A 49 -40.98 -29.84 -27.27
C SER A 49 -40.02 -28.64 -27.23
N ASN A 50 -39.25 -28.36 -28.28
CA ASN A 50 -38.32 -27.23 -28.34
C ASN A 50 -38.53 -26.35 -29.58
N GLU A 51 -38.50 -25.04 -29.40
CA GLU A 51 -38.68 -24.08 -30.48
C GLU A 51 -37.89 -22.81 -30.20
N LEU A 52 -37.24 -22.29 -31.23
CA LEU A 52 -36.57 -20.99 -31.21
C LEU A 52 -36.90 -20.24 -32.49
N LEU A 53 -37.45 -19.04 -32.35
CA LEU A 53 -37.90 -18.21 -33.44
C LEU A 53 -37.22 -16.84 -33.35
N ILE A 54 -36.45 -16.53 -34.39
CA ILE A 54 -35.69 -15.29 -34.55
C ILE A 54 -36.49 -14.37 -35.47
N ASP A 55 -37.04 -13.31 -34.89
CA ASP A 55 -37.69 -12.21 -35.59
C ASP A 55 -36.74 -11.02 -35.77
N GLN A 56 -37.13 -10.01 -36.53
CA GLN A 56 -36.38 -8.77 -36.75
C GLN A 56 -36.04 -8.02 -35.45
N GLN A 57 -36.81 -8.20 -34.38
CA GLN A 57 -36.60 -7.49 -33.11
C GLN A 57 -36.53 -8.40 -31.87
N ARG A 58 -37.00 -9.65 -31.99
CA ARG A 58 -37.26 -10.52 -30.83
C ARG A 58 -36.78 -11.93 -31.07
N LEU A 59 -36.35 -12.55 -29.98
CA LEU A 59 -36.10 -13.96 -29.87
C LEU A 59 -37.20 -14.58 -29.02
N ASN A 60 -37.95 -15.51 -29.61
CA ASN A 60 -38.92 -16.32 -28.89
C ASN A 60 -38.33 -17.72 -28.70
N TYR A 61 -38.41 -18.25 -27.49
CA TYR A 61 -37.86 -19.56 -27.16
C TYR A 61 -38.83 -20.38 -26.32
N LYS A 62 -38.76 -21.70 -26.46
CA LYS A 62 -39.50 -22.69 -25.66
C LYS A 62 -38.71 -23.99 -25.63
N GLY A 63 -38.73 -24.69 -24.50
CA GLY A 63 -38.16 -26.03 -24.38
C GLY A 63 -37.10 -26.17 -23.30
N ASN A 64 -36.27 -27.20 -23.41
CA ASN A 64 -35.27 -27.60 -22.41
C ASN A 64 -33.97 -26.78 -22.42
N GLY A 65 -33.88 -25.85 -23.35
CA GLY A 65 -32.71 -25.04 -23.59
C GLY A 65 -32.47 -23.90 -22.60
N GLY A 66 -31.54 -23.03 -22.99
CA GLY A 66 -31.18 -21.83 -22.27
C GLY A 66 -30.27 -20.92 -23.08
N SER A 67 -29.77 -19.88 -22.42
CA SER A 67 -28.76 -18.98 -22.95
C SER A 67 -27.50 -19.00 -22.11
N PHE A 68 -26.37 -18.76 -22.76
CA PHE A 68 -25.11 -18.56 -22.08
C PHE A 68 -24.21 -17.57 -22.83
N CYS A 69 -23.36 -16.88 -22.08
CA CYS A 69 -22.41 -15.93 -22.62
C CYS A 69 -21.24 -15.79 -21.66
N GLU A 70 -20.12 -15.26 -22.13
CA GLU A 70 -19.04 -14.83 -21.25
C GLU A 70 -19.56 -13.73 -20.31
N TYR A 71 -19.14 -13.77 -19.04
CA TYR A 71 -19.39 -12.67 -18.12
C TYR A 71 -18.72 -11.39 -18.61
N MET A 72 -19.48 -10.29 -18.55
CA MET A 72 -19.03 -8.94 -18.87
C MET A 72 -19.45 -8.02 -17.72
N PHE A 73 -18.74 -6.91 -17.53
CA PHE A 73 -19.14 -5.90 -16.55
C PHE A 73 -20.61 -5.46 -16.74
N GLY A 74 -21.36 -5.28 -15.65
CA GLY A 74 -22.79 -4.96 -15.66
C GLY A 74 -23.73 -6.15 -15.87
N VAL A 75 -23.22 -7.34 -16.23
CA VAL A 75 -24.00 -8.58 -16.19
C VAL A 75 -24.19 -9.01 -14.74
N ASN A 76 -25.39 -9.46 -14.37
CA ASN A 76 -25.64 -10.02 -13.06
C ASN A 76 -24.76 -11.27 -12.82
N LEU A 77 -23.72 -11.11 -12.00
CA LEU A 77 -22.76 -12.14 -11.61
C LEU A 77 -23.08 -12.62 -10.18
N PRO A 78 -23.61 -13.84 -10.01
CA PRO A 78 -23.87 -14.38 -8.68
C PRO A 78 -22.56 -14.52 -7.88
N LEU A 79 -22.60 -14.21 -6.58
CA LEU A 79 -21.44 -14.31 -5.69
C LEU A 79 -20.81 -15.72 -5.68
N LYS A 80 -21.64 -16.78 -5.80
CA LYS A 80 -21.18 -18.18 -5.92
C LYS A 80 -20.32 -18.44 -7.17
N ASP A 81 -20.63 -17.76 -8.27
CA ASP A 81 -19.88 -17.86 -9.51
C ASP A 81 -18.63 -16.98 -9.43
N MET A 82 -18.74 -15.79 -8.85
CA MET A 82 -17.61 -14.88 -8.63
C MET A 82 -16.49 -15.52 -7.80
N ILE A 83 -16.78 -16.24 -6.72
CA ILE A 83 -15.75 -16.90 -5.88
C ILE A 83 -14.91 -17.92 -6.68
N ARG A 84 -15.48 -18.53 -7.72
CA ARG A 84 -14.83 -19.63 -8.45
C ARG A 84 -14.09 -19.08 -9.67
N LYS A 85 -12.76 -19.01 -9.61
CA LYS A 85 -11.90 -18.49 -10.69
C LYS A 85 -12.10 -19.17 -12.05
N GLU A 86 -12.47 -20.44 -12.04
CA GLU A 86 -12.71 -21.23 -13.25
C GLU A 86 -14.03 -20.86 -13.95
N VAL A 87 -14.95 -20.15 -13.28
CA VAL A 87 -16.24 -19.78 -13.86
C VAL A 87 -16.09 -18.49 -14.65
N VAL A 88 -16.26 -18.60 -15.97
CA VAL A 88 -16.09 -17.50 -16.93
C VAL A 88 -17.38 -17.17 -17.68
N ASN A 89 -18.34 -18.11 -17.72
CA ASN A 89 -19.58 -17.93 -18.46
C ASN A 89 -20.82 -17.91 -17.55
N ARG A 90 -21.77 -17.05 -17.90
CA ARG A 90 -23.13 -17.03 -17.37
C ARG A 90 -23.96 -18.09 -18.09
N LEU A 91 -24.75 -18.87 -17.34
CA LEU A 91 -25.75 -19.81 -17.87
C LEU A 91 -27.12 -19.48 -17.28
N VAL A 92 -28.12 -19.33 -18.13
CA VAL A 92 -29.53 -19.12 -17.77
C VAL A 92 -30.37 -20.18 -18.48
N LEU A 93 -31.09 -21.00 -17.72
CA LEU A 93 -32.02 -21.98 -18.28
C LEU A 93 -33.43 -21.40 -18.36
N ASN A 94 -34.16 -21.75 -19.42
CA ASN A 94 -35.50 -21.22 -19.66
C ASN A 94 -36.47 -21.61 -18.53
N GLY A 95 -37.32 -20.70 -18.06
CA GLY A 95 -38.32 -21.02 -17.02
C GLY A 95 -37.73 -21.38 -15.64
N THR A 96 -36.47 -21.02 -15.38
CA THR A 96 -35.83 -21.20 -14.06
C THR A 96 -35.83 -19.90 -13.25
N HIS A 97 -36.03 -20.03 -11.93
CA HIS A 97 -36.05 -18.89 -11.00
C HIS A 97 -35.24 -19.18 -9.74
N TYR A 98 -34.54 -18.18 -9.23
CA TYR A 98 -33.76 -18.27 -7.99
C TYR A 98 -34.61 -17.86 -6.79
N ARG A 99 -34.82 -18.78 -5.82
CA ARG A 99 -35.55 -18.46 -4.59
C ARG A 99 -34.56 -18.04 -3.50
N LYS A 100 -34.53 -16.74 -3.19
CA LYS A 100 -33.59 -16.14 -2.22
C LYS A 100 -33.68 -16.75 -0.82
N GLU A 101 -34.87 -17.12 -0.36
CA GLU A 101 -35.10 -17.66 1.00
C GLU A 101 -34.43 -19.02 1.22
N THR A 102 -34.48 -19.89 0.21
CA THR A 102 -33.95 -21.26 0.27
C THR A 102 -32.60 -21.41 -0.41
N ASP A 103 -32.06 -20.31 -0.96
CA ASP A 103 -30.81 -20.26 -1.72
C ASP A 103 -30.72 -21.33 -2.84
N SER A 104 -31.86 -21.62 -3.49
CA SER A 104 -32.03 -22.76 -4.42
C SER A 104 -32.64 -22.34 -5.77
N LEU A 105 -32.29 -23.10 -6.81
CA LEU A 105 -32.82 -22.93 -8.16
C LEU A 105 -34.09 -23.78 -8.34
N VAL A 106 -35.18 -23.16 -8.79
CA VAL A 106 -36.46 -23.83 -9.03
C VAL A 106 -36.73 -23.89 -10.54
N PHE A 107 -37.07 -25.08 -11.01
CA PHE A 107 -37.45 -25.35 -12.41
C PHE A 107 -38.97 -25.36 -12.57
N SER A 108 -39.46 -24.87 -13.71
CA SER A 108 -40.88 -24.87 -14.05
C SER A 108 -41.12 -25.47 -15.44
N ASP A 109 -42.32 -26.03 -15.65
CA ASP A 109 -42.73 -26.51 -16.97
C ASP A 109 -43.06 -25.36 -17.95
N ARG A 110 -43.11 -24.12 -17.45
CA ARG A 110 -43.33 -22.90 -18.26
C ARG A 110 -41.99 -22.39 -18.76
N THR A 111 -41.44 -23.07 -19.75
CA THR A 111 -40.14 -22.73 -20.36
C THR A 111 -40.24 -21.76 -21.55
N GLY A 112 -41.46 -21.36 -21.93
CA GLY A 112 -41.69 -20.40 -23.01
C GLY A 112 -41.37 -18.96 -22.58
N GLY A 113 -40.66 -18.22 -23.42
CA GLY A 113 -40.29 -16.83 -23.18
C GLY A 113 -40.03 -16.05 -24.47
N SER A 114 -39.89 -14.74 -24.31
CA SER A 114 -39.59 -13.81 -25.40
C SER A 114 -38.69 -12.69 -24.90
N GLU A 115 -37.61 -12.41 -25.61
CA GLU A 115 -36.64 -11.37 -25.29
C GLU A 115 -36.39 -10.48 -26.51
N ARG A 116 -36.20 -9.18 -26.30
CA ARG A 116 -35.78 -8.27 -27.38
C ARG A 116 -34.28 -8.47 -27.63
N LEU A 117 -33.87 -8.48 -28.89
CA LEU A 117 -32.46 -8.69 -29.24
C LEU A 117 -31.54 -7.60 -28.65
N VAL A 118 -32.04 -6.37 -28.55
CA VAL A 118 -31.32 -5.27 -27.85
C VAL A 118 -31.14 -5.56 -26.36
N GLU A 119 -32.16 -6.15 -25.70
CA GLU A 119 -32.07 -6.50 -24.29
C GLU A 119 -31.14 -7.68 -24.03
N MET A 120 -31.05 -8.63 -24.97
CA MET A 120 -30.07 -9.72 -24.91
C MET A 120 -28.65 -9.19 -24.79
N PHE A 121 -28.24 -8.18 -25.58
CA PHE A 121 -26.90 -7.57 -25.48
C PHE A 121 -26.74 -6.60 -24.30
N ARG A 122 -27.84 -6.10 -23.72
CA ARG A 122 -27.80 -5.30 -22.47
C ARG A 122 -27.66 -6.19 -21.24
N ASN A 123 -28.42 -7.27 -21.17
CA ASN A 123 -28.47 -8.16 -20.01
C ASN A 123 -27.36 -9.23 -20.06
N GLY A 124 -26.97 -9.66 -21.26
CA GLY A 124 -25.87 -10.58 -21.52
C GLY A 124 -24.57 -9.86 -21.87
N ASN A 125 -23.73 -10.54 -22.65
CA ASN A 125 -22.50 -9.98 -23.18
C ASN A 125 -22.84 -8.97 -24.30
N ALA A 126 -22.16 -7.83 -24.36
CA ALA A 126 -22.47 -6.78 -25.34
C ALA A 126 -22.14 -7.17 -26.79
N ILE A 127 -21.33 -8.21 -26.99
CA ILE A 127 -20.78 -8.63 -28.29
C ILE A 127 -21.38 -9.96 -28.74
N CYS A 128 -21.36 -10.98 -27.89
CA CYS A 128 -21.65 -12.35 -28.29
C CYS A 128 -22.49 -13.11 -27.27
N ASN A 129 -23.66 -13.61 -27.68
CA ASN A 129 -24.54 -14.41 -26.82
C ASN A 129 -24.94 -15.71 -27.51
N TYR A 130 -24.97 -16.81 -26.76
CA TYR A 130 -25.39 -18.12 -27.25
C TYR A 130 -26.73 -18.52 -26.67
N TYR A 131 -27.52 -19.21 -27.49
CA TYR A 131 -28.73 -19.92 -27.12
C TYR A 131 -28.59 -21.37 -27.57
N PHE A 132 -29.17 -22.28 -26.83
CA PHE A 132 -29.14 -23.68 -27.19
C PHE A 132 -30.40 -24.40 -26.76
N PHE A 133 -30.71 -25.50 -27.43
CA PHE A 133 -31.62 -26.53 -26.95
C PHE A 133 -31.16 -27.89 -27.50
N ILE A 134 -31.58 -28.98 -26.86
CA ILE A 134 -31.10 -30.32 -27.19
C ILE A 134 -32.29 -31.23 -27.42
N GLN A 135 -32.37 -31.85 -28.58
CA GLN A 135 -33.33 -32.90 -28.84
C GLN A 135 -32.83 -34.20 -28.21
N MET A 136 -33.57 -34.70 -27.22
CA MET A 136 -33.33 -35.98 -26.56
C MET A 136 -34.35 -37.02 -27.03
N ASN A 137 -33.94 -38.28 -27.15
CA ASN A 137 -34.81 -39.37 -27.62
C ASN A 137 -35.68 -39.99 -26.51
N HIS A 138 -35.64 -39.44 -25.29
CA HIS A 138 -36.40 -39.95 -24.14
C HIS A 138 -37.62 -39.08 -23.86
N PRO A 139 -38.82 -39.67 -23.70
CA PRO A 139 -40.02 -38.93 -23.33
C PRO A 139 -39.92 -38.51 -21.86
N SER A 140 -39.72 -37.22 -21.62
CA SER A 140 -39.67 -36.64 -20.28
C SER A 140 -40.18 -35.19 -20.32
N THR A 141 -40.56 -34.66 -19.16
CA THR A 141 -41.03 -33.26 -19.09
C THR A 141 -39.87 -32.30 -19.38
N PRO A 142 -40.14 -31.07 -19.90
CA PRO A 142 -39.10 -30.07 -20.10
C PRO A 142 -38.30 -29.77 -18.81
N LYS A 143 -38.99 -29.78 -17.66
CA LYS A 143 -38.38 -29.62 -16.34
C LYS A 143 -37.33 -30.70 -16.05
N ASP A 144 -37.68 -31.97 -16.24
CA ASP A 144 -36.77 -33.09 -15.97
C ASP A 144 -35.56 -33.05 -16.91
N GLN A 145 -35.78 -32.67 -18.17
CA GLN A 145 -34.70 -32.49 -19.15
C GLN A 145 -33.76 -31.36 -18.72
N GLN A 146 -34.28 -30.21 -18.31
CA GLN A 146 -33.47 -29.09 -17.86
C GLN A 146 -32.64 -29.41 -16.62
N GLU A 147 -33.21 -30.13 -15.66
CA GLU A 147 -32.49 -30.54 -14.47
C GLU A 147 -31.35 -31.51 -14.83
N HIS A 148 -31.61 -32.47 -15.72
CA HIS A 148 -30.59 -33.37 -16.24
C HIS A 148 -29.48 -32.61 -16.99
N LEU A 149 -29.85 -31.71 -17.91
CA LEU A 149 -28.90 -30.90 -18.67
C LEU A 149 -28.07 -30.00 -17.76
N LEU A 150 -28.65 -29.40 -16.71
CA LEU A 150 -27.87 -28.61 -15.75
C LEU A 150 -26.84 -29.46 -15.00
N LYS A 151 -27.21 -30.68 -14.60
CA LYS A 151 -26.31 -31.60 -13.89
C LYS A 151 -25.13 -32.04 -14.77
N VAL A 152 -25.39 -32.30 -16.05
CA VAL A 152 -24.39 -32.82 -16.98
C VAL A 152 -23.54 -31.70 -17.59
N LEU A 153 -24.18 -30.65 -18.11
CA LEU A 153 -23.53 -29.60 -18.88
C LEU A 153 -23.26 -28.32 -18.08
N GLY A 154 -23.95 -28.08 -16.96
CA GLY A 154 -23.88 -26.80 -16.26
C GLY A 154 -22.47 -26.41 -15.81
N LYS A 155 -21.70 -27.38 -15.29
CA LYS A 155 -20.30 -27.15 -14.90
C LYS A 155 -19.39 -26.89 -16.11
N MET A 156 -19.60 -27.62 -17.20
CA MET A 156 -18.82 -27.47 -18.43
C MET A 156 -19.08 -26.10 -19.06
N ILE A 157 -20.35 -25.75 -19.32
CA ILE A 157 -20.73 -24.49 -19.96
C ILE A 157 -20.20 -23.29 -19.17
N LYS A 158 -20.26 -23.34 -17.83
CA LYS A 158 -19.75 -22.24 -16.98
C LYS A 158 -18.24 -22.02 -17.06
N ARG A 159 -17.45 -23.02 -17.49
CA ARG A 159 -15.98 -23.03 -17.38
C ARG A 159 -15.25 -23.10 -18.71
N THR A 160 -15.94 -23.48 -19.78
CA THR A 160 -15.31 -23.65 -21.11
C THR A 160 -14.79 -22.32 -21.66
N PRO A 161 -13.54 -22.26 -22.16
CA PRO A 161 -12.98 -21.06 -22.79
C PRO A 161 -13.54 -20.84 -24.21
N HIS A 162 -14.16 -21.86 -24.81
CA HIS A 162 -14.59 -21.83 -26.22
C HIS A 162 -15.67 -20.79 -26.53
N VAL A 163 -16.41 -20.32 -25.51
CA VAL A 163 -17.35 -19.19 -25.64
C VAL A 163 -16.63 -17.90 -25.96
N ILE A 164 -15.49 -17.65 -25.29
CA ILE A 164 -14.65 -16.46 -25.44
C ILE A 164 -13.91 -16.51 -26.78
N GLU A 165 -13.38 -17.68 -27.12
CA GLU A 165 -12.69 -17.95 -28.39
C GLU A 165 -13.65 -17.97 -29.59
N GLN A 166 -14.96 -18.00 -29.35
CA GLN A 166 -16.01 -18.17 -30.35
C GLN A 166 -15.83 -19.44 -31.22
N ASN A 167 -15.29 -20.50 -30.61
CA ASN A 167 -14.99 -21.76 -31.27
C ASN A 167 -16.18 -22.73 -31.16
N ASP A 168 -17.19 -22.53 -32.01
CA ASP A 168 -18.44 -23.29 -32.00
C ASP A 168 -18.22 -24.81 -32.15
N LEU A 169 -17.20 -25.21 -32.91
CA LEU A 169 -16.85 -26.62 -33.14
C LEU A 169 -16.34 -27.32 -31.89
N ALA A 170 -15.38 -26.70 -31.22
CA ALA A 170 -14.83 -27.23 -29.97
C ALA A 170 -15.93 -27.30 -28.91
N LEU A 171 -16.78 -26.27 -28.84
CA LEU A 171 -17.92 -26.24 -27.93
C LEU A 171 -18.90 -27.40 -28.20
N ILE A 172 -19.29 -27.65 -29.45
CA ILE A 172 -20.17 -28.77 -29.80
C ILE A 172 -19.53 -30.12 -29.47
N SER A 173 -18.24 -30.29 -29.76
CA SER A 173 -17.50 -31.50 -29.41
C SER A 173 -17.52 -31.74 -27.90
N GLU A 174 -17.37 -30.68 -27.11
CA GLU A 174 -17.45 -30.73 -25.65
C GLU A 174 -18.88 -31.05 -25.16
N PHE A 175 -19.92 -30.51 -25.80
CA PHE A 175 -21.29 -30.89 -25.46
C PHE A 175 -21.53 -32.40 -25.65
N PHE A 176 -21.08 -32.98 -26.76
CA PHE A 176 -21.25 -34.42 -27.01
C PHE A 176 -20.47 -35.29 -26.03
N SER A 177 -19.26 -34.87 -25.63
CA SER A 177 -18.45 -35.65 -24.68
C SER A 177 -19.07 -35.70 -23.28
N TYR A 178 -19.73 -34.63 -22.84
CA TYR A 178 -20.42 -34.60 -21.54
C TYR A 178 -21.82 -35.23 -21.59
N LEU A 179 -22.59 -35.03 -22.67
CA LEU A 179 -23.95 -35.57 -22.78
C LEU A 179 -23.99 -37.10 -22.74
N ASN A 180 -22.95 -37.79 -23.22
CA ASN A 180 -22.91 -39.26 -23.34
C ASN A 180 -24.15 -39.85 -24.05
N ALA A 181 -24.78 -39.07 -24.93
CA ALA A 181 -25.99 -39.43 -25.66
C ALA A 181 -25.73 -39.30 -27.17
N PRO A 182 -25.25 -40.37 -27.83
CA PRO A 182 -24.76 -40.29 -29.22
C PRO A 182 -25.86 -40.04 -30.26
N ASP A 183 -27.13 -40.24 -29.89
CA ASP A 183 -28.28 -40.05 -30.77
C ASP A 183 -29.02 -38.72 -30.48
N SER A 184 -28.44 -37.84 -29.65
CA SER A 184 -28.98 -36.49 -29.41
C SER A 184 -28.62 -35.52 -30.54
N THR A 185 -29.50 -34.56 -30.79
CA THR A 185 -29.25 -33.44 -31.71
C THR A 185 -29.15 -32.14 -30.91
N ILE A 186 -28.05 -31.41 -31.09
CA ILE A 186 -27.75 -30.14 -30.43
C ILE A 186 -28.06 -29.02 -31.42
N TYR A 187 -28.81 -28.03 -30.95
CA TYR A 187 -29.03 -26.77 -31.65
C TYR A 187 -28.31 -25.68 -30.87
N LEU A 188 -27.32 -25.04 -31.49
CA LEU A 188 -26.54 -23.96 -30.92
C LEU A 188 -26.69 -22.72 -31.81
N ILE A 189 -27.16 -21.62 -31.26
CA ILE A 189 -27.36 -20.35 -31.97
C ILE A 189 -26.49 -19.30 -31.31
N LYS A 190 -25.57 -18.71 -32.07
CA LYS A 190 -24.72 -17.60 -31.66
C LYS A 190 -25.22 -16.30 -32.28
N PHE A 191 -25.38 -15.25 -31.48
CA PHE A 191 -25.68 -13.90 -31.95
C PHE A 191 -24.48 -12.99 -31.73
N ILE A 192 -24.13 -12.19 -32.75
CA ILE A 192 -23.01 -11.24 -32.71
C ILE A 192 -23.51 -9.83 -33.04
N HIS A 193 -23.21 -8.86 -32.19
CA HIS A 193 -23.48 -7.45 -32.45
C HIS A 193 -22.26 -6.80 -33.11
N ARG A 194 -22.33 -6.59 -34.43
CA ARG A 194 -21.19 -6.16 -35.28
C ARG A 194 -20.60 -4.82 -34.83
N LYS A 195 -21.46 -3.82 -34.64
CA LYS A 195 -21.05 -2.48 -34.23
C LYS A 195 -20.38 -2.45 -32.84
N ASN A 196 -20.89 -3.21 -31.88
CA ASN A 196 -20.26 -3.33 -30.55
C ASN A 196 -18.93 -4.09 -30.64
N GLN A 197 -18.83 -5.11 -31.49
CA GLN A 197 -17.60 -5.85 -31.73
C GLN A 197 -16.51 -4.96 -32.32
N GLU A 198 -16.85 -4.12 -33.30
CA GLU A 198 -15.92 -3.16 -33.91
C GLU A 198 -15.41 -2.15 -32.87
N TYR A 199 -16.31 -1.56 -32.08
CA TYR A 199 -15.93 -0.65 -31.01
C TYR A 199 -15.05 -1.33 -29.95
N TYR A 200 -15.39 -2.54 -29.55
CA TYR A 200 -14.59 -3.32 -28.59
C TYR A 200 -13.18 -3.59 -29.11
N GLN A 201 -13.05 -4.04 -30.36
CA GLN A 201 -11.76 -4.37 -30.95
C GLN A 201 -10.89 -3.12 -31.09
N PHE A 202 -11.46 -2.01 -31.58
CA PHE A 202 -10.75 -0.75 -31.69
C PHE A 202 -10.26 -0.24 -30.33
N TYR A 203 -11.11 -0.27 -29.30
CA TYR A 203 -10.70 0.13 -27.96
C TYR A 203 -9.64 -0.80 -27.35
N LYS A 204 -9.77 -2.10 -27.55
CA LYS A 204 -8.81 -3.11 -27.09
C LYS A 204 -7.42 -2.87 -27.68
N ASP A 205 -7.34 -2.59 -28.97
CA ASP A 205 -6.06 -2.36 -29.65
C ASP A 205 -5.40 -1.05 -29.18
N LEU A 206 -6.19 0.03 -29.04
CA LEU A 206 -5.70 1.30 -28.47
C LEU A 206 -5.19 1.16 -27.04
N TYR A 207 -5.94 0.43 -26.19
CA TYR A 207 -5.60 0.25 -24.79
C TYR A 207 -4.35 -0.62 -24.61
N ALA A 208 -4.17 -1.66 -25.43
CA ALA A 208 -3.01 -2.54 -25.40
C ALA A 208 -1.70 -1.80 -25.73
N GLU A 209 -1.73 -0.82 -26.64
CA GLU A 209 -0.55 -0.07 -27.05
C GLU A 209 -0.17 1.04 -26.06
N LYS A 210 -1.14 1.85 -25.63
CA LYS A 210 -0.85 3.12 -24.94
C LYS A 210 -1.20 3.12 -23.45
N LYS A 211 -2.10 2.24 -22.99
CA LYS A 211 -2.71 2.21 -21.62
C LYS A 211 -3.37 3.52 -21.12
N LEU A 212 -3.17 4.63 -21.83
CA LEU A 212 -3.72 5.97 -21.62
C LEU A 212 -4.23 6.48 -22.97
N LEU A 213 -5.50 6.88 -23.00
CA LEU A 213 -6.09 7.49 -24.18
C LEU A 213 -5.64 8.95 -24.27
N THR A 214 -5.06 9.33 -25.41
CA THR A 214 -4.85 10.74 -25.70
C THR A 214 -6.18 11.43 -26.03
N VAL A 215 -6.21 12.77 -26.03
CA VAL A 215 -7.40 13.54 -26.44
C VAL A 215 -7.85 13.17 -27.86
N HIS A 216 -6.90 12.82 -28.75
CA HIS A 216 -7.21 12.37 -30.10
C HIS A 216 -7.81 10.96 -30.12
N ASP A 217 -7.28 10.03 -29.32
CA ASP A 217 -7.82 8.67 -29.21
C ASP A 217 -9.25 8.69 -28.63
N GLN A 218 -9.53 9.58 -27.68
CA GLN A 218 -10.88 9.76 -27.14
C GLN A 218 -11.85 10.33 -28.19
N ALA A 219 -11.41 11.31 -28.98
CA ALA A 219 -12.24 11.90 -30.03
C ALA A 219 -12.61 10.88 -31.12
N THR A 220 -11.68 10.01 -31.51
CA THR A 220 -11.92 8.94 -32.50
C THR A 220 -12.84 7.86 -31.96
N LEU A 221 -12.72 7.47 -30.68
CA LEU A 221 -13.66 6.57 -30.01
C LEU A 221 -15.08 7.17 -29.95
N ASP A 222 -15.20 8.45 -29.62
CA ASP A 222 -16.50 9.13 -29.56
C ASP A 222 -17.15 9.27 -30.94
N GLU A 223 -16.35 9.49 -31.99
CA GLU A 223 -16.82 9.48 -33.38
C GLU A 223 -17.30 8.09 -33.80
N LEU A 224 -16.52 7.04 -33.53
CA LEU A 224 -16.91 5.66 -33.81
C LEU A 224 -18.20 5.29 -33.08
N ALA A 225 -18.34 5.66 -31.81
CA ALA A 225 -19.55 5.42 -31.04
C ALA A 225 -20.76 6.17 -31.61
N LYS A 226 -20.59 7.39 -32.14
CA LYS A 226 -21.65 8.16 -32.81
C LYS A 226 -22.06 7.52 -34.13
N ILE A 227 -21.10 7.14 -34.98
CA ILE A 227 -21.35 6.47 -36.26
C ILE A 227 -22.13 5.17 -36.02
N ASN A 228 -21.70 4.40 -35.03
CA ASN A 228 -22.30 3.12 -34.68
C ASN A 228 -23.51 3.24 -33.72
N GLN A 229 -23.92 4.46 -33.35
CA GLN A 229 -25.05 4.72 -32.44
C GLN A 229 -24.99 3.91 -31.12
N ILE A 230 -23.79 3.71 -30.59
CA ILE A 230 -23.58 2.91 -29.38
C ILE A 230 -23.95 3.75 -28.16
N GLU A 231 -24.87 3.26 -27.34
CA GLU A 231 -25.30 3.94 -26.12
C GLU A 231 -24.15 4.08 -25.11
N LYS A 232 -24.13 5.20 -24.38
CA LYS A 232 -23.09 5.50 -23.38
C LYS A 232 -22.89 4.36 -22.37
N TYR A 233 -23.97 3.72 -21.93
CA TYR A 233 -23.91 2.57 -21.03
C TYR A 233 -23.10 1.39 -21.62
N GLN A 234 -23.31 1.06 -22.90
CA GLN A 234 -22.58 -0.01 -23.57
C GLN A 234 -21.12 0.34 -23.84
N GLN A 235 -20.83 1.62 -24.12
CA GLN A 235 -19.45 2.11 -24.23
C GLN A 235 -18.69 1.89 -22.93
N GLU A 236 -19.25 2.31 -21.79
CA GLU A 236 -18.59 2.16 -20.48
C GLU A 236 -18.39 0.69 -20.09
N ARG A 237 -19.39 -0.17 -20.33
CA ARG A 237 -19.24 -1.62 -20.11
C ARG A 237 -18.12 -2.23 -20.95
N THR A 238 -18.04 -1.85 -22.22
CA THR A 238 -17.01 -2.31 -23.15
C THR A 238 -15.63 -1.86 -22.69
N LYS A 239 -15.49 -0.59 -22.29
CA LYS A 239 -14.21 -0.07 -21.78
C LYS A 239 -13.75 -0.82 -20.54
N ILE A 240 -14.63 -0.99 -19.55
CA ILE A 240 -14.30 -1.69 -18.30
C ILE A 240 -13.93 -3.16 -18.57
N ASP A 241 -14.65 -3.84 -19.48
CA ASP A 241 -14.34 -5.23 -19.84
C ASP A 241 -12.95 -5.38 -20.47
N VAL A 242 -12.58 -4.48 -21.39
CA VAL A 242 -11.23 -4.45 -21.99
C VAL A 242 -10.16 -4.20 -20.93
N ILE A 243 -10.38 -3.23 -20.04
CA ILE A 243 -9.44 -2.92 -18.94
C ILE A 243 -9.28 -4.13 -18.02
N TYR A 244 -10.38 -4.79 -17.63
CA TYR A 244 -10.36 -5.97 -16.77
C TYR A 244 -9.62 -7.14 -17.43
N LYS A 245 -9.86 -7.39 -18.72
CA LYS A 245 -9.25 -8.51 -19.46
C LYS A 245 -7.78 -8.30 -19.82
N HIS A 246 -7.25 -7.09 -19.67
CA HIS A 246 -5.83 -6.84 -19.89
C HIS A 246 -4.97 -7.70 -18.95
N PRO A 247 -3.94 -8.42 -19.43
CA PRO A 247 -3.17 -9.38 -18.62
C PRO A 247 -2.61 -8.80 -17.32
N ASP A 248 -2.09 -7.57 -17.37
CA ASP A 248 -1.52 -6.88 -16.20
C ASP A 248 -2.59 -6.52 -15.16
N ASN A 249 -3.77 -6.11 -15.62
CA ASN A 249 -4.85 -5.65 -14.75
C ASN A 249 -5.62 -6.82 -14.16
N LYS A 250 -5.88 -7.86 -14.97
CA LYS A 250 -6.58 -9.07 -14.53
C LYS A 250 -5.92 -9.68 -13.30
N ARG A 251 -4.58 -9.72 -13.28
CA ARG A 251 -3.80 -10.22 -12.14
C ARG A 251 -4.05 -9.42 -10.86
N LEU A 252 -3.97 -8.09 -10.94
CA LEU A 252 -4.19 -7.21 -9.79
C LEU A 252 -5.62 -7.33 -9.25
N ILE A 253 -6.61 -7.40 -10.15
CA ILE A 253 -8.02 -7.45 -9.78
C ILE A 253 -8.37 -8.84 -9.22
N ASP A 254 -7.82 -9.92 -9.79
CA ASP A 254 -8.00 -11.28 -9.26
C ASP A 254 -7.32 -11.44 -7.89
N GLU A 255 -6.15 -10.84 -7.66
CA GLU A 255 -5.49 -10.82 -6.35
C GLU A 255 -6.30 -10.02 -5.31
N TYR A 256 -6.83 -8.86 -5.70
CA TYR A 256 -7.72 -8.06 -4.85
C TYR A 256 -8.96 -8.86 -4.45
N LYS A 257 -9.56 -9.53 -5.43
CA LYS A 257 -10.73 -10.38 -5.25
C LYS A 257 -10.42 -11.58 -4.35
N ASP A 258 -9.27 -12.22 -4.48
CA ASP A 258 -8.86 -13.32 -3.60
C ASP A 258 -8.79 -12.89 -2.13
N ILE A 259 -8.18 -11.73 -1.86
CA ILE A 259 -8.08 -11.18 -0.51
C ILE A 259 -9.49 -10.88 0.03
N LEU A 260 -10.39 -10.36 -0.79
CA LEU A 260 -11.79 -10.12 -0.40
C LEU A 260 -12.57 -11.43 -0.15
N VAL A 261 -12.37 -12.47 -0.96
CA VAL A 261 -12.96 -13.80 -0.74
C VAL A 261 -12.50 -14.34 0.60
N ASP A 262 -11.20 -14.29 0.88
CA ASP A 262 -10.65 -14.72 2.16
C ASP A 262 -11.23 -13.92 3.34
N LEU A 263 -11.33 -12.59 3.21
CA LEU A 263 -11.92 -11.71 4.23
C LEU A 263 -13.42 -11.95 4.43
N SER A 264 -14.15 -12.36 3.39
CA SER A 264 -15.56 -12.70 3.49
C SER A 264 -15.78 -13.98 4.32
N SER A 265 -14.79 -14.88 4.33
CA SER A 265 -14.82 -16.15 5.07
C SER A 265 -14.29 -16.05 6.51
N SER A 266 -13.40 -15.08 6.79
CA SER A 266 -12.85 -14.84 8.13
C SER A 266 -13.66 -13.82 8.93
N LEU A 267 -13.90 -14.08 10.22
CA LEU A 267 -14.54 -13.13 11.13
C LEU A 267 -13.59 -11.97 11.53
N ASP A 268 -12.28 -12.21 11.52
CA ASP A 268 -11.26 -11.22 11.85
C ASP A 268 -10.68 -10.54 10.60
N LEU A 269 -10.75 -9.22 10.58
CA LEU A 269 -10.03 -8.38 9.61
C LEU A 269 -8.55 -8.32 10.01
N SER A 270 -7.71 -9.20 9.45
CA SER A 270 -6.27 -9.08 9.68
C SER A 270 -5.74 -7.81 9.00
N GLN A 271 -5.03 -6.96 9.73
CA GLN A 271 -4.47 -5.69 9.23
C GLN A 271 -3.57 -5.86 7.99
N SER A 272 -2.84 -6.98 7.87
CA SER A 272 -2.02 -7.29 6.69
C SER A 272 -2.85 -7.37 5.40
N LYS A 273 -4.05 -7.99 5.45
CA LYS A 273 -4.94 -8.08 4.28
C LYS A 273 -5.46 -6.72 3.84
N LEU A 274 -5.71 -5.81 4.78
CA LEU A 274 -6.17 -4.45 4.50
C LEU A 274 -5.08 -3.57 3.86
N ALA A 275 -3.84 -3.68 4.35
CA ALA A 275 -2.68 -3.02 3.75
C ALA A 275 -2.48 -3.50 2.30
N LYS A 276 -2.61 -4.80 2.04
CA LYS A 276 -2.53 -5.36 0.68
C LYS A 276 -3.62 -4.81 -0.25
N LEU A 277 -4.88 -4.70 0.22
CA LEU A 277 -5.96 -4.09 -0.58
C LEU A 277 -5.65 -2.62 -0.92
N ASN A 278 -5.16 -1.83 0.03
CA ASN A 278 -4.79 -0.43 -0.22
C ASN A 278 -3.63 -0.30 -1.21
N ARG A 279 -2.61 -1.16 -1.09
CA ARG A 279 -1.50 -1.19 -2.05
C ARG A 279 -1.97 -1.58 -3.45
N LEU A 280 -2.86 -2.56 -3.57
CA LEU A 280 -3.45 -2.93 -4.85
C LEU A 280 -4.25 -1.78 -5.47
N ARG A 281 -4.97 -0.98 -4.67
CA ARG A 281 -5.61 0.27 -5.14
C ARG A 281 -4.59 1.31 -5.61
N THR A 282 -3.50 1.50 -4.87
CA THR A 282 -2.43 2.43 -5.30
C THR A 282 -1.78 1.97 -6.61
N LEU A 283 -1.56 0.65 -6.77
CA LEU A 283 -1.07 0.04 -8.01
C LEU A 283 -2.09 0.11 -9.14
N SER A 284 -3.39 0.08 -8.83
CA SER A 284 -4.46 0.18 -9.81
C SER A 284 -4.53 1.57 -10.44
N VAL A 285 -4.27 2.63 -9.65
CA VAL A 285 -4.13 4.00 -10.17
C VAL A 285 -2.97 4.09 -11.16
N ARG A 286 -1.82 3.46 -10.88
CA ARG A 286 -0.67 3.43 -11.79
C ARG A 286 -0.95 2.69 -13.10
N ASN A 287 -1.86 1.72 -13.08
CA ASN A 287 -2.28 0.95 -14.25
C ASN A 287 -3.57 1.49 -14.91
N ASN A 288 -4.06 2.66 -14.48
CA ASN A 288 -5.30 3.29 -14.97
C ASN A 288 -6.53 2.36 -14.90
N ILE A 289 -6.61 1.55 -13.85
CA ILE A 289 -7.80 0.73 -13.57
C ILE A 289 -8.80 1.61 -12.80
N PRO A 290 -10.06 1.72 -13.26
CA PRO A 290 -11.10 2.50 -12.58
C PRO A 290 -11.28 2.08 -11.11
N LEU A 291 -11.28 3.05 -10.20
CA LEU A 291 -11.44 2.80 -8.75
C LEU A 291 -12.85 2.28 -8.42
N GLU A 292 -13.84 2.63 -9.24
CA GLU A 292 -15.23 2.19 -9.16
C GLU A 292 -15.34 0.67 -9.20
N LEU A 293 -14.42 0.00 -9.91
CA LEU A 293 -14.38 -1.46 -9.95
C LEU A 293 -14.08 -2.05 -8.58
N PHE A 294 -13.11 -1.47 -7.86
CA PHE A 294 -12.72 -1.94 -6.52
C PHE A 294 -13.82 -1.63 -5.49
N ILE A 295 -14.43 -0.44 -5.58
CA ILE A 295 -15.57 -0.07 -4.73
C ILE A 295 -16.73 -1.06 -4.91
N ALA A 296 -17.06 -1.42 -6.15
CA ALA A 296 -18.10 -2.42 -6.43
C ALA A 296 -17.75 -3.80 -5.86
N LEU A 297 -16.48 -4.22 -5.93
CA LEU A 297 -16.02 -5.48 -5.32
C LEU A 297 -16.14 -5.43 -3.79
N ASP A 298 -15.75 -4.33 -3.16
CA ASP A 298 -15.86 -4.16 -1.71
C ASP A 298 -17.31 -4.25 -1.24
N GLU A 299 -18.24 -3.57 -1.93
CA GLU A 299 -19.67 -3.64 -1.62
C GLU A 299 -20.20 -5.08 -1.71
N LEU A 300 -19.80 -5.81 -2.76
CA LEU A 300 -20.24 -7.18 -2.99
C LEU A 300 -19.72 -8.17 -1.95
N PHE A 301 -18.46 -8.03 -1.51
CA PHE A 301 -17.80 -8.97 -0.60
C PHE A 301 -17.89 -8.60 0.88
N LEU A 302 -17.84 -7.30 1.22
CA LEU A 302 -17.77 -6.82 2.61
C LEU A 302 -19.15 -6.50 3.20
N LYS A 303 -20.21 -6.34 2.39
CA LYS A 303 -21.62 -6.17 2.82
C LYS A 303 -21.80 -5.18 4.00
N GLY A 304 -21.09 -4.06 3.99
CA GLY A 304 -21.17 -3.04 5.05
C GLY A 304 -20.33 -3.29 6.31
N LYS A 305 -19.45 -4.30 6.33
CA LYS A 305 -18.36 -4.36 7.31
C LYS A 305 -17.41 -3.19 7.03
N SER A 306 -17.42 -2.18 7.88
CA SER A 306 -16.42 -1.12 7.85
C SER A 306 -15.07 -1.73 8.15
N ILE A 307 -14.11 -1.48 7.27
CA ILE A 307 -12.69 -1.74 7.51
C ILE A 307 -12.30 -0.86 8.70
N GLU A 308 -12.39 -1.41 9.91
CA GLU A 308 -11.83 -0.74 11.08
C GLU A 308 -10.31 -0.78 10.93
N THR A 309 -9.74 0.32 10.42
CA THR A 309 -8.35 0.66 10.65
C THR A 309 -8.17 0.73 12.15
N SER A 310 -7.65 -0.35 12.73
CA SER A 310 -7.16 -0.32 14.10
C SER A 310 -6.20 0.87 14.26
N ARG A 311 -6.14 1.40 15.49
CA ARG A 311 -5.31 2.52 15.94
C ARG A 311 -3.80 2.21 15.88
N GLU A 312 -3.29 1.69 14.76
CA GLU A 312 -1.86 1.58 14.52
C GLU A 312 -1.34 2.99 14.18
N PRO A 313 -0.24 3.44 14.81
CA PRO A 313 0.41 4.69 14.44
C PRO A 313 0.77 4.70 12.94
N SER A 314 0.59 5.84 12.29
CA SER A 314 0.77 5.98 10.83
C SER A 314 2.14 5.48 10.33
N TYR A 315 3.21 5.68 11.09
CA TYR A 315 4.56 5.21 10.72
C TYR A 315 4.72 3.69 10.72
N LEU A 316 4.03 2.96 11.61
CA LEU A 316 4.05 1.50 11.61
C LEU A 316 3.24 0.95 10.43
N ALA A 317 2.09 1.57 10.14
CA ALA A 317 1.27 1.18 8.98
C ALA A 317 2.06 1.34 7.66
N THR A 318 2.74 2.47 7.46
CA THR A 318 3.60 2.70 6.29
C THR A 318 4.78 1.72 6.25
N THR A 319 5.42 1.44 7.40
CA THR A 319 6.51 0.46 7.48
C THR A 319 6.05 -0.95 7.07
N ARG A 320 4.89 -1.37 7.59
CA ARG A 320 4.25 -2.64 7.25
C ARG A 320 3.95 -2.73 5.76
N GLU A 321 3.38 -1.67 5.19
CA GLU A 321 3.04 -1.60 3.76
C GLU A 321 4.26 -1.75 2.84
N ILE A 322 5.39 -1.11 3.20
CA ILE A 322 6.63 -1.19 2.43
C ILE A 322 7.23 -2.59 2.53
N LEU A 323 7.34 -3.15 3.73
CA LEU A 323 7.99 -4.44 3.98
C LEU A 323 7.16 -5.64 3.50
N GLU A 324 5.84 -5.64 3.69
CA GLU A 324 4.97 -6.69 3.13
C GLU A 324 4.95 -6.66 1.60
N GLY A 325 5.22 -5.48 1.02
CA GLY A 325 5.43 -5.29 -0.41
C GLY A 325 6.56 -6.11 -1.03
N LEU A 326 7.52 -6.58 -0.22
CA LEU A 326 8.64 -7.40 -0.68
C LEU A 326 8.19 -8.81 -1.11
N PHE A 327 7.04 -9.28 -0.61
CA PHE A 327 6.54 -10.64 -0.82
C PHE A 327 5.52 -10.76 -1.96
N LEU A 328 5.25 -9.67 -2.69
CA LEU A 328 4.39 -9.73 -3.87
C LEU A 328 5.03 -10.61 -4.96
N LYS A 329 4.23 -11.49 -5.58
CA LYS A 329 4.70 -12.62 -6.40
C LYS A 329 5.36 -12.23 -7.74
N ASP A 330 5.48 -10.96 -8.10
CA ASP A 330 6.02 -10.59 -9.41
C ASP A 330 7.54 -10.39 -9.42
N GLN A 331 8.21 -11.24 -10.20
CA GLN A 331 9.64 -11.22 -10.54
C GLN A 331 10.00 -10.17 -11.61
N ASN A 332 9.03 -9.56 -12.30
CA ASN A 332 9.27 -8.78 -13.53
C ASN A 332 8.75 -7.33 -13.52
N VAL A 333 8.07 -6.88 -12.46
CA VAL A 333 7.94 -5.44 -12.23
C VAL A 333 9.25 -5.00 -11.58
N LYS A 334 9.88 -3.93 -12.07
CA LYS A 334 11.01 -3.27 -11.40
C LYS A 334 10.55 -2.71 -10.04
N THR A 335 10.29 -3.56 -9.06
CA THR A 335 10.13 -3.19 -7.65
C THR A 335 11.49 -3.30 -6.99
N LEU A 336 12.42 -2.45 -7.43
CA LEU A 336 13.47 -1.98 -6.51
C LEU A 336 12.73 -1.16 -5.46
N ILE A 337 13.01 -1.42 -4.18
CA ILE A 337 12.62 -0.49 -3.11
C ILE A 337 13.10 0.88 -3.57
N SER A 338 12.16 1.81 -3.75
CA SER A 338 12.53 3.13 -4.24
C SER A 338 13.36 3.83 -3.17
N ASN A 339 14.18 4.81 -3.58
CA ASN A 339 14.86 5.64 -2.59
C ASN A 339 13.82 6.28 -1.65
N GLU A 340 12.66 6.69 -2.14
CA GLU A 340 11.56 7.24 -1.32
C GLU A 340 11.07 6.25 -0.25
N ASP A 341 10.94 4.96 -0.59
CA ASP A 341 10.54 3.93 0.38
C ASP A 341 11.59 3.76 1.50
N LEU A 342 12.88 3.76 1.15
CA LEU A 342 13.96 3.71 2.16
C LEU A 342 13.93 4.93 3.07
N ILE A 343 13.65 6.10 2.52
CA ILE A 343 13.56 7.36 3.28
C ILE A 343 12.41 7.28 4.29
N LEU A 344 11.24 6.79 3.86
CA LEU A 344 10.08 6.58 4.74
C LEU A 344 10.40 5.58 5.85
N LEU A 345 11.07 4.47 5.52
CA LEU A 345 11.49 3.46 6.50
C LEU A 345 12.47 4.02 7.54
N ILE A 346 13.46 4.82 7.12
CA ILE A 346 14.42 5.44 8.05
C ILE A 346 13.71 6.47 8.95
N LYS A 347 12.79 7.28 8.39
CA LYS A 347 11.98 8.23 9.17
C LYS A 347 11.06 7.51 10.16
N ALA A 348 10.49 6.36 9.78
CA ALA A 348 9.70 5.54 10.68
C ALA A 348 10.55 4.95 11.83
N LYS A 349 11.78 4.50 11.55
CA LYS A 349 12.73 4.05 12.57
C LYS A 349 13.12 5.17 13.54
N GLN A 350 13.30 6.39 13.05
CA GLN A 350 13.55 7.54 13.91
C GLN A 350 12.37 7.82 14.83
N GLN A 351 11.14 7.82 14.30
CA GLN A 351 9.93 8.05 15.09
C GLN A 351 9.69 6.96 16.14
N SER A 352 10.02 5.70 15.84
CA SER A 352 9.89 4.62 16.82
C SER A 352 10.87 4.82 18.00
N LEU A 353 12.10 5.26 17.74
CA LEU A 353 13.07 5.59 18.78
C LEU A 353 12.64 6.79 19.63
N GLU A 354 12.17 7.87 19.00
CA GLU A 354 11.66 9.06 19.70
C GLU A 354 10.48 8.73 20.62
N LYS A 355 9.59 7.85 20.18
CA LYS A 355 8.41 7.40 20.94
C LYS A 355 8.70 6.23 21.89
N ARG A 356 9.92 5.68 21.89
CA ARG A 356 10.31 4.45 22.61
C ARG A 356 9.40 3.27 22.29
N ASP A 357 8.98 3.17 21.04
CA ASP A 357 8.09 2.14 20.54
C ASP A 357 8.88 0.97 19.94
N TYR A 358 8.85 -0.16 20.65
CA TYR A 358 9.52 -1.40 20.23
C TYR A 358 8.73 -2.19 19.17
N SER A 359 7.52 -1.74 18.80
CA SER A 359 6.67 -2.42 17.81
C SER A 359 7.29 -2.42 16.41
N PHE A 360 8.10 -1.40 16.09
CA PHE A 360 8.85 -1.33 14.83
C PHE A 360 9.86 -2.46 14.70
N ASP A 361 10.64 -2.74 15.75
CA ASP A 361 11.63 -3.82 15.77
C ASP A 361 10.94 -5.19 15.77
N GLY A 362 9.81 -5.33 16.47
CA GLY A 362 8.98 -6.52 16.41
C GLY A 362 8.50 -6.83 14.99
N LEU A 363 8.07 -5.81 14.25
CA LEU A 363 7.66 -5.93 12.85
C LEU A 363 8.82 -6.36 11.96
N LEU A 364 10.03 -5.82 12.15
CA LEU A 364 11.22 -6.24 11.40
C LEU A 364 11.60 -7.70 11.67
N LEU A 365 11.51 -8.16 12.92
CA LEU A 365 11.77 -9.55 13.27
C LEU A 365 10.75 -10.52 12.63
N ASP A 366 9.47 -10.17 12.67
CA ASP A 366 8.41 -10.95 12.02
C ASP A 366 8.62 -11.03 10.50
N MET A 367 8.99 -9.91 9.87
CA MET A 367 9.32 -9.88 8.43
C MET A 367 10.58 -10.67 8.11
N GLY A 368 11.60 -10.66 8.98
CA GLY A 368 12.77 -11.51 8.85
C GLY A 368 12.42 -13.00 8.84
N ARG A 369 11.58 -13.44 9.78
CA ARG A 369 11.08 -14.82 9.83
C ARG A 369 10.31 -15.19 8.55
N LEU A 370 9.43 -14.30 8.08
CA LEU A 370 8.67 -14.51 6.84
C LEU A 370 9.59 -14.60 5.61
N CYS A 371 10.63 -13.78 5.54
CA CYS A 371 11.66 -13.88 4.51
C CYS A 371 12.32 -15.26 4.56
N ASP A 372 12.71 -15.75 5.75
CA ASP A 372 13.40 -17.04 5.95
C ASP A 372 12.53 -18.21 5.50
N GLU A 373 11.26 -18.20 5.90
CA GLU A 373 10.26 -19.19 5.47
C GLU A 373 10.08 -19.19 3.94
N HIS A 374 10.02 -18.02 3.31
CA HIS A 374 9.89 -17.89 1.86
C HIS A 374 11.13 -18.40 1.10
N ALA A 375 12.34 -18.11 1.62
CA ALA A 375 13.59 -18.55 1.02
C ALA A 375 13.78 -20.08 1.12
N GLN A 376 13.41 -20.68 2.26
CA GLN A 376 13.49 -22.14 2.46
C GLN A 376 12.50 -22.91 1.58
N ASN A 377 11.32 -22.34 1.30
CA ASN A 377 10.30 -22.94 0.45
C ASN A 377 10.60 -22.86 -1.07
N GLY A 378 11.81 -22.42 -1.46
CA GLY A 378 12.24 -22.32 -2.87
C GLY A 378 11.63 -21.13 -3.63
N ASN A 379 10.92 -20.23 -2.93
CA ASN A 379 10.30 -19.06 -3.52
C ASN A 379 11.27 -17.86 -3.47
N ASN A 380 12.14 -17.79 -4.47
CA ASN A 380 12.79 -16.55 -4.94
C ASN A 380 13.87 -15.94 -4.00
N PRO A 381 15.18 -16.21 -4.23
CA PRO A 381 16.27 -15.73 -3.36
C PRO A 381 16.42 -14.19 -3.31
N ASN A 382 15.86 -13.47 -4.28
CA ASN A 382 15.92 -12.01 -4.35
C ASN A 382 15.21 -11.30 -3.18
N ILE A 383 14.24 -11.94 -2.52
CA ILE A 383 13.52 -11.33 -1.39
C ILE A 383 14.49 -11.11 -0.22
N MET A 384 15.37 -12.08 0.03
CA MET A 384 16.39 -11.98 1.08
C MET A 384 17.42 -10.92 0.82
N GLU A 385 17.88 -10.80 -0.43
CA GLU A 385 18.82 -9.76 -0.81
C GLU A 385 18.21 -8.36 -0.63
N ARG A 386 16.93 -8.19 -1.00
CA ARG A 386 16.19 -6.92 -0.82
C ARG A 386 15.99 -6.59 0.66
N PHE A 387 15.59 -7.56 1.47
CA PHE A 387 15.44 -7.34 2.91
C PHE A 387 16.79 -7.05 3.57
N GLY A 388 17.84 -7.80 3.23
CA GLY A 388 19.21 -7.56 3.69
C GLY A 388 19.74 -6.18 3.31
N TYR A 389 19.36 -5.67 2.13
CA TYR A 389 19.65 -4.30 1.73
C TYR A 389 19.00 -3.27 2.66
N ILE A 390 17.73 -3.44 3.04
CA ILE A 390 17.06 -2.59 4.04
C ILE A 390 17.76 -2.67 5.40
N ILE A 391 18.06 -3.88 5.88
CA ILE A 391 18.75 -4.09 7.16
C ILE A 391 20.10 -3.38 7.18
N THR A 392 20.84 -3.41 6.07
CA THR A 392 22.12 -2.68 5.95
C THR A 392 21.95 -1.17 6.17
N PHE A 393 20.85 -0.56 5.72
CA PHE A 393 20.56 0.86 6.01
C PHE A 393 20.23 1.09 7.49
N PHE A 394 19.50 0.17 8.11
CA PHE A 394 19.18 0.24 9.53
C PHE A 394 20.40 0.06 10.43
N ASP A 395 21.34 -0.82 10.08
CA ASP A 395 22.61 -0.99 10.79
C ASP A 395 23.48 0.27 10.67
N ARG A 396 23.54 0.87 9.47
CA ARG A 396 24.23 2.15 9.24
C ARG A 396 23.58 3.28 10.03
N TYR A 397 22.26 3.29 10.11
CA TYR A 397 21.51 4.23 10.92
C TYR A 397 21.89 4.10 12.40
N ASP A 398 21.81 2.89 12.98
CA ASP A 398 22.11 2.66 14.39
C ASP A 398 23.55 3.00 14.73
N SER A 399 24.50 2.61 13.86
CA SER A 399 25.91 2.95 14.03
C SER A 399 26.12 4.46 14.04
N THR A 400 25.52 5.19 13.09
CA THR A 400 25.67 6.64 12.98
C THR A 400 25.00 7.36 14.15
N TYR A 401 23.78 6.97 14.49
CA TYR A 401 23.02 7.50 15.62
C TYR A 401 23.77 7.31 16.94
N ASN A 402 24.28 6.09 17.20
CA ASN A 402 25.05 5.79 18.40
C ASN A 402 26.34 6.59 18.48
N PHE A 403 27.11 6.70 17.40
CA PHE A 403 28.36 7.47 17.42
C PHE A 403 28.13 8.97 17.63
N LEU A 404 27.11 9.55 17.00
CA LEU A 404 26.78 10.96 17.20
C LEU A 404 26.28 11.22 18.62
N ASN A 405 25.42 10.36 19.17
CA ASN A 405 24.98 10.50 20.56
C ASN A 405 26.12 10.32 21.57
N GLN A 406 27.02 9.36 21.34
CA GLN A 406 28.22 9.19 22.17
C GLN A 406 29.09 10.46 22.15
N LEU A 407 29.31 11.03 20.96
CA LEU A 407 30.13 12.24 20.79
C LEU A 407 29.54 13.46 21.52
N VAL A 408 28.21 13.57 21.51
CA VAL A 408 27.49 14.73 22.02
C VAL A 408 27.21 14.64 23.52
N PHE A 409 26.79 13.47 24.02
CA PHE A 409 26.32 13.30 25.39
C PHE A 409 27.32 12.60 26.33
N MET A 410 28.25 11.79 25.82
CA MET A 410 29.23 11.12 26.68
C MET A 410 30.48 11.99 26.83
N GLU A 411 30.57 12.70 27.95
CA GLU A 411 31.75 13.46 28.33
C GLU A 411 32.94 12.53 28.63
N GLY A 412 34.08 12.74 27.95
CA GLY A 412 35.34 12.02 28.23
C GLY A 412 35.63 10.80 27.35
N ASN A 413 34.71 10.37 26.48
CA ASN A 413 35.02 9.33 25.50
C ASN A 413 35.88 9.90 24.35
N PRO A 414 37.06 9.31 24.06
CA PRO A 414 37.90 9.78 22.97
C PRO A 414 37.22 9.51 21.63
N VAL A 415 37.08 10.56 20.82
CA VAL A 415 36.60 10.40 19.45
C VAL A 415 37.76 9.90 18.61
N THR A 416 37.54 8.81 17.87
CA THR A 416 38.60 8.21 17.04
C THR A 416 38.41 8.54 15.56
N GLU A 417 39.50 8.55 14.79
CA GLU A 417 39.42 8.69 13.32
C GLU A 417 38.52 7.61 12.70
N LYS A 418 38.51 6.40 13.27
CA LYS A 418 37.66 5.29 12.83
C LYS A 418 36.17 5.61 12.95
N MET A 419 35.75 6.25 14.05
CA MET A 419 34.37 6.70 14.24
C MET A 419 33.99 7.73 13.18
N LEU A 420 34.82 8.78 13.00
CA LEU A 420 34.56 9.81 11.99
C LEU A 420 34.55 9.26 10.56
N ARG A 421 35.44 8.31 10.24
CA ARG A 421 35.48 7.62 8.95
C ARG A 421 34.19 6.82 8.70
N THR A 422 33.63 6.21 9.74
CA THR A 422 32.36 5.47 9.66
C THR A 422 31.19 6.42 9.42
N ILE A 423 31.11 7.51 10.18
CA ILE A 423 30.10 8.56 9.99
C ILE A 423 30.20 9.14 8.57
N TYR A 424 31.41 9.45 8.11
CA TYR A 424 31.67 9.95 6.76
C TYR A 424 31.21 8.98 5.67
N GLY A 425 31.55 7.69 5.81
CA GLY A 425 31.13 6.64 4.88
C GLY A 425 29.62 6.45 4.85
N ASN A 426 28.96 6.49 6.02
CA ASN A 426 27.52 6.37 6.12
C ASN A 426 26.80 7.61 5.57
N LYS A 427 27.32 8.82 5.82
CA LYS A 427 26.80 10.06 5.24
C LYS A 427 26.72 9.97 3.72
N LYS A 428 27.78 9.53 3.04
CA LYS A 428 27.77 9.38 1.57
C LYS A 428 26.66 8.45 1.08
N VAL A 429 26.38 7.38 1.82
CA VAL A 429 25.30 6.44 1.48
C VAL A 429 23.94 7.07 1.68
N PHE A 430 23.71 7.80 2.77
CA PHE A 430 22.44 8.52 2.97
C PHE A 430 22.25 9.67 1.97
N ASP A 431 23.31 10.42 1.66
CA ASP A 431 23.25 11.52 0.68
C ASP A 431 22.98 11.02 -0.75
N SER A 432 23.30 9.76 -1.05
CA SER A 432 22.93 9.13 -2.33
C SER A 432 21.43 8.86 -2.47
N LEU A 433 20.69 8.81 -1.34
CA LEU A 433 19.23 8.74 -1.34
C LEU A 433 18.63 10.15 -1.51
N ASP A 434 19.02 11.08 -0.63
CA ASP A 434 18.71 12.51 -0.71
C ASP A 434 19.78 13.29 0.09
N PRO A 435 20.44 14.31 -0.50
CA PRO A 435 21.46 15.11 0.17
C PRO A 435 21.04 15.81 1.47
N LYS A 436 19.73 15.95 1.72
CA LYS A 436 19.20 16.62 2.93
C LYS A 436 18.98 15.66 4.10
N ILE A 437 18.85 14.37 3.83
CA ILE A 437 18.41 13.38 4.81
C ILE A 437 19.37 13.23 5.97
N PHE A 438 20.67 13.22 5.70
CA PHE A 438 21.64 13.08 6.77
C PHE A 438 21.51 14.21 7.80
N LYS A 439 21.28 15.44 7.33
CA LYS A 439 21.05 16.59 8.20
C LYS A 439 19.73 16.47 8.94
N GLU A 440 18.63 16.21 8.22
CA GLU A 440 17.28 16.12 8.81
C GLU A 440 17.19 15.05 9.90
N ILE A 441 17.74 13.86 9.62
CA ILE A 441 17.55 12.68 10.47
C ILE A 441 18.54 12.64 11.64
N PHE A 442 19.80 13.03 11.43
CA PHE A 442 20.84 12.88 12.46
C PHE A 442 21.23 14.19 13.15
N ILE A 443 21.27 15.30 12.42
CA ILE A 443 21.76 16.57 12.98
C ILE A 443 20.62 17.34 13.62
N ASP A 444 19.54 17.56 12.86
CA ASP A 444 18.41 18.36 13.33
C ASP A 444 17.67 17.67 14.49
N SER A 445 17.61 16.33 14.50
CA SER A 445 17.04 15.54 15.61
C SER A 445 17.81 15.73 16.92
N ILE A 446 19.15 15.61 16.89
CA ILE A 446 19.99 15.83 18.07
C ILE A 446 19.91 17.30 18.54
N LEU A 447 19.87 18.26 17.60
CA LEU A 447 19.75 19.68 17.93
C LEU A 447 18.43 20.05 18.60
N GLN A 448 17.36 19.28 18.38
CA GLN A 448 16.06 19.44 19.02
C GLN A 448 16.01 18.87 20.45
N ASP A 449 17.00 18.06 20.85
CA ASP A 449 17.05 17.48 22.19
C ASP A 449 17.25 18.58 23.25
N LYS A 450 16.35 18.61 24.24
CA LYS A 450 16.34 19.58 25.34
C LYS A 450 17.55 19.42 26.29
N TYR A 451 18.19 18.25 26.29
CA TYR A 451 19.36 17.94 27.12
C TYR A 451 20.70 18.21 26.41
N LEU A 452 20.66 18.69 25.17
CA LEU A 452 21.86 18.97 24.41
C LEU A 452 22.65 20.14 25.01
N THR A 453 23.88 19.87 25.46
CA THR A 453 24.76 20.88 26.06
C THR A 453 25.34 21.85 25.04
N SER A 454 25.76 23.02 25.49
CA SER A 454 26.44 24.01 24.64
C SER A 454 27.71 23.46 23.96
N TYR A 455 28.49 22.62 24.65
CA TYR A 455 29.65 21.93 24.07
C TYR A 455 29.23 20.81 23.12
N GLY A 456 28.16 20.07 23.42
CA GLY A 456 27.56 19.09 22.50
C GLY A 456 27.15 19.73 21.16
N LYS A 457 26.50 20.91 21.21
CA LYS A 457 26.18 21.71 20.01
C LYS A 457 27.41 22.06 19.18
N LYS A 458 28.48 22.53 19.83
CA LYS A 458 29.74 22.87 19.14
C LYS A 458 30.33 21.64 18.45
N LYS A 459 30.37 20.49 19.14
CA LYS A 459 30.91 19.24 18.57
C LYS A 459 30.12 18.77 17.37
N ILE A 460 28.78 18.76 17.41
CA ILE A 460 27.98 18.27 16.28
C ILE A 460 28.09 19.20 15.06
N TYR A 461 28.10 20.53 15.26
CA TYR A 461 28.36 21.46 14.16
C TYR A 461 29.75 21.30 13.57
N LEU A 462 30.76 21.09 14.42
CA LEU A 462 32.14 20.86 13.99
C LEU A 462 32.26 19.57 13.17
N VAL A 463 31.61 18.48 13.60
CA VAL A 463 31.59 17.23 12.83
C VAL A 463 30.86 17.42 11.50
N PHE A 464 29.69 18.03 11.50
CA PHE A 464 28.90 18.21 10.28
C PHE A 464 29.60 19.12 9.25
N ASN A 465 30.13 20.26 9.69
CA ASN A 465 30.86 21.17 8.81
C ASN A 465 32.24 20.63 8.45
N GLY A 466 32.95 20.03 9.41
CA GLY A 466 34.25 19.42 9.19
C GLY A 466 34.19 18.28 8.17
N ILE A 467 33.15 17.43 8.23
CA ILE A 467 32.92 16.39 7.21
C ILE A 467 32.74 17.01 5.82
N LYS A 468 32.02 18.13 5.68
CA LYS A 468 31.89 18.83 4.39
C LYS A 468 33.23 19.39 3.90
N GLU A 469 34.04 19.95 4.79
CA GLU A 469 35.38 20.43 4.43
C GLU A 469 36.33 19.29 4.02
N VAL A 470 36.16 18.09 4.59
CA VAL A 470 36.85 16.87 4.16
C VAL A 470 36.39 16.43 2.76
N GLU A 471 35.10 16.57 2.43
CA GLU A 471 34.60 16.32 1.06
C GLU A 471 35.20 17.29 0.04
N ASN A 472 35.44 18.54 0.44
CA ASN A 472 36.07 19.58 -0.38
C ASN A 472 37.60 19.45 -0.46
N GLY A 473 38.22 18.55 0.31
CA GLY A 473 39.67 18.35 0.35
C GLY A 473 40.44 19.37 1.19
N ASN A 474 39.76 20.21 1.97
CA ASN A 474 40.37 21.29 2.75
C ASN A 474 40.90 20.84 4.12
N LEU A 475 40.36 19.75 4.67
CA LEU A 475 40.71 19.21 6.00
C LEU A 475 40.86 17.69 5.96
N GLY A 476 41.69 17.14 6.86
CA GLY A 476 41.75 15.72 7.13
C GLY A 476 40.84 15.31 8.29
N LEU A 477 40.44 14.03 8.36
CA LEU A 477 39.64 13.51 9.48
C LEU A 477 40.39 13.65 10.83
N ASN A 478 41.72 13.54 10.82
CA ASN A 478 42.53 13.73 12.03
C ASN A 478 42.54 15.17 12.55
N ASP A 479 42.32 16.16 11.69
CA ASP A 479 42.21 17.56 12.12
C ASP A 479 40.89 17.79 12.85
N ILE A 480 39.81 17.14 12.42
CA ILE A 480 38.52 17.16 13.13
C ILE A 480 38.65 16.51 14.50
N VAL A 481 39.35 15.36 14.62
CA VAL A 481 39.59 14.71 15.92
C VAL A 481 40.30 15.67 16.89
N LYS A 482 41.37 16.34 16.43
CA LYS A 482 42.09 17.31 17.25
C LYS A 482 41.20 18.47 17.70
N GLN A 483 40.39 19.01 16.81
CA GLN A 483 39.46 20.10 17.15
C GLN A 483 38.37 19.65 18.15
N ILE A 484 37.91 18.39 18.07
CA ILE A 484 36.99 17.83 19.07
C ILE A 484 37.70 17.68 20.43
N ASP A 485 38.96 17.24 20.43
CA ASP A 485 39.75 17.11 21.65
C ASP A 485 40.02 18.47 22.30
N GLU A 486 40.25 19.51 21.51
CA GLU A 486 40.32 20.91 22.01
C GLU A 486 39.01 21.32 22.68
N ILE A 487 37.85 21.05 22.06
CA ILE A 487 36.54 21.32 22.67
C ILE A 487 36.34 20.52 23.97
N ASN A 488 36.80 19.27 24.03
CA ASN A 488 36.74 18.44 25.24
C ASN A 488 37.62 19.01 26.35
N GLN A 489 38.82 19.48 26.03
CA GLN A 489 39.73 20.10 26.99
C GLN A 489 39.17 21.43 27.51
N ASP A 490 38.58 22.25 26.63
CA ASP A 490 37.90 23.49 27.00
C ASP A 490 36.71 23.23 27.94
N ALA A 491 35.91 22.20 27.65
CA ALA A 491 34.78 21.80 28.49
C ALA A 491 35.24 21.34 29.88
N LEU A 492 36.32 20.55 29.95
CA LEU A 492 36.92 20.08 31.21
C LEU A 492 37.50 21.26 32.01
N LEU A 493 38.20 22.17 31.34
CA LEU A 493 38.75 23.38 31.94
C LEU A 493 37.64 24.24 32.54
N TYR A 494 36.57 24.47 31.78
CA TYR A 494 35.38 25.20 32.23
C TYR A 494 34.77 24.55 33.47
N LYS A 495 34.49 23.23 33.44
CA LYS A 495 33.86 22.50 34.54
C LYS A 495 34.69 22.56 35.82
N THR A 496 36.01 22.39 35.70
CA THR A 496 36.95 22.44 36.82
C THR A 496 37.03 23.84 37.42
N ALA A 497 37.24 24.85 36.57
CA ALA A 497 37.29 26.24 36.97
C ALA A 497 35.99 26.68 37.65
N HIS A 498 34.85 26.33 37.06
CA HIS A 498 33.52 26.63 37.57
C HIS A 498 33.30 26.03 38.97
N PHE A 499 33.61 24.74 39.16
CA PHE A 499 33.46 24.06 40.44
C PHE A 499 34.29 24.74 41.56
N HIS A 500 35.55 25.05 41.28
CA HIS A 500 36.44 25.68 42.26
C HIS A 500 36.03 27.12 42.56
N LEU A 501 35.66 27.90 41.54
CA LEU A 501 35.20 29.27 41.74
C LEU A 501 33.90 29.33 42.54
N LYS A 502 32.93 28.45 42.24
CA LYS A 502 31.69 28.33 43.01
C LYS A 502 31.94 27.98 44.47
N LYS A 503 32.91 27.10 44.76
CA LYS A 503 33.31 26.78 46.14
C LYS A 503 33.98 27.96 46.85
N MET A 504 34.84 28.70 46.14
CA MET A 504 35.44 29.93 46.67
C MET A 504 34.38 30.99 46.96
N MET A 505 33.44 31.23 46.04
CA MET A 505 32.34 32.19 46.23
C MET A 505 31.37 31.80 47.35
N LYS A 506 31.16 30.49 47.63
CA LYS A 506 30.42 30.05 48.82
C LYS A 506 31.14 30.37 50.13
N THR A 507 32.48 30.42 50.10
CA THR A 507 33.33 30.66 51.29
C THR A 507 33.54 32.16 51.53
N PHE A 508 33.52 32.95 50.46
CA PHE A 508 33.65 34.39 50.47
C PHE A 508 32.32 35.02 50.05
N TYR A 509 31.47 35.41 51.00
CA TYR A 509 30.33 36.32 50.78
C TYR A 509 30.86 37.70 50.34
N ILE A 510 31.39 37.81 49.14
CA ILE A 510 31.90 39.06 48.59
C ILE A 510 30.88 39.55 47.58
N GLU A 511 30.19 40.64 47.93
CA GLU A 511 29.65 41.56 46.94
C GLU A 511 30.83 42.09 46.13
N ILE A 512 31.14 41.44 45.01
CA ILE A 512 32.27 41.84 44.16
C ILE A 512 31.89 43.18 43.51
N LYS A 513 32.50 44.28 43.98
CA LYS A 513 32.14 45.65 43.59
C LYS A 513 33.06 46.24 42.52
N SER A 514 34.26 45.70 42.32
CA SER A 514 35.28 46.26 41.42
C SER A 514 35.84 45.28 40.38
N LYS A 515 36.13 45.76 39.15
CA LYS A 515 36.81 45.00 38.10
C LYS A 515 38.21 44.52 38.52
N ASN A 516 38.92 45.28 39.36
CA ASN A 516 40.25 44.88 39.84
C ASN A 516 40.20 43.70 40.81
N GLU A 517 39.13 43.56 41.59
CA GLU A 517 38.95 42.42 42.50
C GLU A 517 38.69 41.12 41.72
N LEU A 518 37.91 41.20 40.62
CA LEU A 518 37.68 40.07 39.72
C LEU A 518 38.97 39.58 39.07
N GLU A 519 39.83 40.49 38.61
CA GLU A 519 41.13 40.10 38.03
C GLU A 519 42.08 39.47 39.06
N ASN A 520 42.11 39.98 40.29
CA ASN A 520 42.91 39.35 41.35
C ASN A 520 42.41 37.94 41.67
N ILE A 521 41.09 37.74 41.77
CA ILE A 521 40.49 36.42 41.98
C ILE A 521 40.82 35.48 40.82
N ARG A 522 40.80 35.96 39.57
CA ARG A 522 41.20 35.18 38.40
C ARG A 522 42.65 34.71 38.51
N ILE A 523 43.58 35.61 38.85
CA ILE A 523 45.01 35.30 38.99
C ILE A 523 45.24 34.28 40.10
N ASP A 524 44.62 34.47 41.26
CA ASP A 524 44.79 33.59 42.42
C ASP A 524 44.19 32.20 42.16
N LEU A 525 42.98 32.12 41.60
CA LEU A 525 42.35 30.87 41.19
C LEU A 525 43.20 30.14 40.13
N SER A 526 43.70 30.87 39.12
CA SER A 526 44.55 30.29 38.08
C SER A 526 45.83 29.69 38.66
N LYS A 527 46.49 30.40 39.60
CA LYS A 527 47.68 29.88 40.30
C LYS A 527 47.36 28.66 41.17
N GLU A 528 46.24 28.67 41.89
CA GLU A 528 45.83 27.54 42.73
C GLU A 528 45.58 26.29 41.89
N LEU A 529 44.87 26.44 40.78
CA LEU A 529 44.54 25.33 39.88
C LEU A 529 45.79 24.80 39.14
N LEU A 530 46.74 25.67 38.76
CA LEU A 530 48.03 25.28 38.18
C LEU A 530 48.88 24.50 39.20
N ASN A 531 48.99 25.00 40.43
CA ASN A 531 49.77 24.35 41.49
C ASN A 531 49.20 22.97 41.88
N LYS A 532 47.88 22.78 41.76
CA LYS A 532 47.21 21.49 41.97
C LYS A 532 47.28 20.55 40.76
N GLY A 533 47.86 20.99 39.64
CA GLY A 533 47.95 20.21 38.40
C GLY A 533 46.59 19.97 37.71
N LEU A 534 45.56 20.76 38.06
CA LEU A 534 44.20 20.60 37.57
C LEU A 534 43.98 21.30 36.21
N ILE A 535 44.80 22.30 35.91
CA ILE A 535 44.83 23.00 34.61
C ILE A 535 46.26 23.05 34.09
N LYS A 536 46.43 23.04 32.76
CA LYS A 536 47.75 23.03 32.10
C LYS A 536 48.23 24.42 31.66
N ALA A 537 47.33 25.40 31.61
CA ALA A 537 47.60 26.76 31.17
C ALA A 537 46.80 27.76 32.01
N GLU A 538 47.23 29.03 32.00
CA GLU A 538 46.52 30.11 32.70
C GLU A 538 45.10 30.33 32.16
N MET A 539 44.18 30.68 33.05
CA MET A 539 42.79 30.93 32.69
C MET A 539 42.64 32.24 31.92
N THR A 540 42.01 32.19 30.75
CA THR A 540 41.75 33.39 29.95
C THR A 540 40.68 34.28 30.60
N PRO A 541 40.75 35.61 30.43
CA PRO A 541 39.73 36.54 30.96
C PRO A 541 38.32 36.21 30.45
N LEU A 542 38.20 35.84 29.16
CA LEU A 542 36.92 35.47 28.55
C LEU A 542 36.27 34.25 29.22
N LEU A 543 37.06 33.23 29.57
CA LEU A 543 36.56 32.05 30.25
C LEU A 543 36.09 32.40 31.68
N PHE A 544 36.86 33.20 32.40
CA PHE A 544 36.53 33.65 33.74
C PHE A 544 35.24 34.49 33.79
N ASP A 545 35.12 35.47 32.89
CA ASP A 545 33.92 36.32 32.79
C ASP A 545 32.67 35.50 32.49
N LYS A 546 32.79 34.49 31.60
CA LYS A 546 31.70 33.57 31.29
C LYS A 546 31.27 32.79 32.53
N ILE A 547 32.21 32.20 33.27
CA ILE A 547 31.93 31.43 34.49
C ILE A 547 31.22 32.31 35.52
N ILE A 548 31.68 33.55 35.75
CA ILE A 548 31.03 34.48 36.68
C ILE A 548 29.59 34.81 36.23
N ALA A 549 29.39 35.06 34.94
CA ALA A 549 28.05 35.32 34.39
C ALA A 549 27.11 34.12 34.60
N ASP A 550 27.59 32.89 34.37
CA ASP A 550 26.80 31.68 34.54
C ASP A 550 26.51 31.43 36.04
N ILE A 551 27.47 31.62 36.96
CA ILE A 551 27.23 31.57 38.42
C ILE A 551 26.17 32.59 38.86
N ARG A 552 26.17 33.80 38.28
CA ARG A 552 25.12 34.81 38.57
C ARG A 552 23.74 34.35 38.10
N LYS A 553 23.64 33.77 36.90
CA LYS A 553 22.38 33.19 36.40
C LYS A 553 21.89 32.05 37.29
N GLU A 554 22.80 31.19 37.78
CA GLU A 554 22.45 30.14 38.74
C GLU A 554 21.85 30.72 40.02
N ALA A 555 22.45 31.78 40.57
CA ALA A 555 21.94 32.44 41.76
C ALA A 555 20.54 33.03 41.50
N THR A 556 20.34 33.71 40.38
CA THR A 556 19.01 34.21 39.97
C THR A 556 18.00 33.06 39.86
N TYR A 557 18.39 31.93 39.27
CA TYR A 557 17.50 30.78 39.16
C TYR A 557 17.09 30.24 40.53
N ILE A 558 18.06 29.98 41.42
CA ILE A 558 17.82 29.36 42.73
C ILE A 558 17.09 30.29 43.68
N PHE A 559 17.41 31.59 43.70
CA PHE A 559 16.86 32.51 44.69
C PHE A 559 15.59 33.24 44.23
N GLU A 560 15.39 33.42 42.93
CA GLU A 560 14.24 34.17 42.40
C GLU A 560 13.25 33.28 41.64
N ILE A 561 13.72 32.46 40.70
CA ILE A 561 12.83 31.72 39.78
C ILE A 561 12.29 30.43 40.40
N LEU A 562 13.15 29.59 40.98
CA LEU A 562 12.76 28.30 41.56
C LEU A 562 11.70 28.44 42.67
N PRO A 563 11.77 29.41 43.60
CA PRO A 563 10.70 29.63 44.58
C PRO A 563 9.35 30.00 43.95
N ILE A 564 9.36 30.77 42.85
CA ILE A 564 8.14 31.14 42.11
C ILE A 564 7.54 29.89 41.45
N VAL A 565 8.37 29.08 40.79
CA VAL A 565 7.95 27.80 40.18
C VAL A 565 7.36 26.86 41.22
N LEU A 566 7.96 26.77 42.42
CA LEU A 566 7.46 25.94 43.52
C LEU A 566 6.14 26.45 44.11
N SER A 567 5.96 27.77 44.21
CA SER A 567 4.74 28.36 44.79
C SER A 567 3.55 28.34 43.83
N LEU A 568 3.79 28.50 42.52
CA LEU A 568 2.74 28.46 41.50
C LEU A 568 2.51 27.06 40.91
N ASN A 569 3.43 26.12 41.14
CA ASN A 569 3.41 24.77 40.58
C ASN A 569 3.31 24.76 39.03
N GLU A 570 3.95 25.73 38.38
CA GLU A 570 3.94 25.94 36.93
C GLU A 570 5.36 25.85 36.34
N SER A 571 5.59 24.87 35.46
CA SER A 571 6.89 24.67 34.79
C SER A 571 7.21 25.70 33.69
N ASN A 572 6.27 26.57 33.32
CA ASN A 572 6.44 27.52 32.21
C ASN A 572 7.55 28.54 32.48
N SER A 573 7.63 29.09 33.70
CA SER A 573 8.67 30.05 34.09
C SER A 573 10.06 29.42 34.08
N ARG A 574 10.16 28.13 34.46
CA ARG A 574 11.38 27.32 34.36
C ARG A 574 11.81 27.14 32.90
N GLU A 575 10.92 26.70 32.03
CA GLU A 575 11.22 26.48 30.60
C GLU A 575 11.60 27.79 29.89
N LYS A 576 10.95 28.90 30.24
CA LYS A 576 11.31 30.23 29.71
C LYS A 576 12.71 30.65 30.14
N PHE A 577 13.03 30.51 31.42
CA PHE A 577 14.37 30.83 31.93
C PHE A 577 15.45 29.96 31.30
N LEU A 578 15.22 28.66 31.14
CA LEU A 578 16.19 27.75 30.49
C LEU A 578 16.47 28.16 29.04
N LYS A 579 15.43 28.57 28.29
CA LYS A 579 15.59 29.06 26.91
C LYS A 579 16.37 30.38 26.83
N GLU A 580 16.15 31.31 27.75
CA GLU A 580 16.77 32.64 27.74
C GLU A 580 18.18 32.66 28.35
N SER A 581 18.43 31.86 29.39
CA SER A 581 19.70 31.85 30.14
C SER A 581 20.83 31.10 29.40
N GLY A 582 20.46 30.11 28.59
CA GLY A 582 21.40 29.22 27.90
C GLY A 582 22.13 28.25 28.83
N LEU A 583 21.65 28.07 30.07
CA LEU A 583 22.18 27.07 31.01
C LEU A 583 21.77 25.66 30.59
N ASP A 584 22.68 24.70 30.75
CA ASP A 584 22.44 23.31 30.39
C ASP A 584 21.36 22.70 31.32
N ARG A 585 20.32 22.08 30.75
CA ARG A 585 19.15 21.57 31.49
C ARG A 585 19.53 20.57 32.57
N TYR A 586 20.39 19.59 32.23
CA TYR A 586 20.88 18.59 33.18
C TYR A 586 21.53 19.24 34.40
N TYR A 587 22.31 20.31 34.17
CA TYR A 587 22.98 21.01 35.24
C TYR A 587 21.99 21.75 36.15
N VAL A 588 20.96 22.38 35.58
CA VAL A 588 19.88 23.01 36.37
C VAL A 588 19.11 21.97 37.19
N GLU A 589 18.83 20.79 36.64
CA GLU A 589 18.15 19.71 37.36
C GLU A 589 18.97 19.20 38.56
N GLU A 590 20.30 19.14 38.43
CA GLU A 590 21.20 18.84 39.57
C GLU A 590 21.18 19.97 40.62
N LEU A 591 21.13 21.25 40.23
CA LEU A 591 20.99 22.36 41.18
C LEU A 591 19.65 22.32 41.92
N GLU A 592 18.57 21.96 41.24
CA GLU A 592 17.26 21.77 41.86
C GLU A 592 17.29 20.64 42.88
N ARG A 593 17.94 19.51 42.55
CA ARG A 593 18.14 18.39 43.49
C ARG A 593 18.94 18.84 44.71
N GLU A 594 20.08 19.51 44.53
CA GLU A 594 20.89 20.05 45.63
C GLU A 594 20.08 21.00 46.53
N TYR A 595 19.22 21.83 45.95
CA TYR A 595 18.35 22.74 46.69
C TYR A 595 17.28 21.99 47.51
N PHE A 596 16.64 20.99 46.92
CA PHE A 596 15.64 20.16 47.60
C PHE A 596 16.26 19.36 48.75
N GLU A 597 17.44 18.76 48.54
CA GLU A 597 18.18 18.05 49.58
C GLU A 597 18.58 18.98 50.72
N ALA A 598 19.12 20.17 50.42
CA ALA A 598 19.53 21.15 51.42
C ALA A 598 18.36 21.71 52.25
N LYS A 599 17.14 21.72 51.69
CA LYS A 599 15.92 22.22 52.34
C LYS A 599 14.99 21.13 52.89
N GLY A 600 15.31 19.85 52.67
CA GLY A 600 14.49 18.71 53.09
C GLY A 600 13.11 18.65 52.42
N LEU A 601 13.01 19.06 51.16
CA LEU A 601 11.76 19.10 50.39
C LEU A 601 11.47 17.74 49.71
N ASP A 602 10.19 17.45 49.43
CA ASP A 602 9.77 16.18 48.80
C ASP A 602 10.17 16.12 47.32
N LEU A 603 10.92 15.08 46.94
CA LEU A 603 11.39 14.83 45.58
C LEU A 603 10.25 14.54 44.59
N ASN A 604 9.05 14.14 45.05
CA ASN A 604 7.90 13.96 44.16
C ASN A 604 7.42 15.29 43.55
N LEU A 605 7.63 16.41 44.24
CA LEU A 605 7.33 17.75 43.70
C LEU A 605 8.34 18.14 42.62
N LEU A 606 9.60 17.72 42.78
CA LEU A 606 10.65 17.94 41.80
C LEU A 606 10.33 17.22 40.47
N GLU A 607 9.89 15.95 40.53
CA GLU A 607 9.47 15.20 39.35
C GLU A 607 8.30 15.86 38.61
N LYS A 608 7.34 16.46 39.33
CA LYS A 608 6.20 17.17 38.71
C LYS A 608 6.63 18.42 37.95
N ILE A 609 7.60 19.16 38.48
CA ILE A 609 8.10 20.39 37.86
C ILE A 609 9.03 20.06 36.68
N GLN A 610 9.75 18.94 36.76
CA GLN A 610 10.65 18.47 35.71
C GLN A 610 9.94 17.80 34.54
N LYS A 611 8.72 17.27 34.74
CA LYS A 611 7.89 16.76 33.64
C LYS A 611 7.57 17.89 32.67
N PRO A 612 7.90 17.75 31.38
CA PRO A 612 7.42 18.67 30.37
C PRO A 612 5.88 18.58 30.32
N ASN A 613 5.19 19.71 30.26
CA ASN A 613 3.80 19.72 29.81
C ASN A 613 3.82 19.22 28.36
N ASP A 614 3.11 18.11 28.09
CA ASP A 614 2.90 17.59 26.74
C ASP A 614 2.11 18.60 25.87
#